data_AF-A0A2G1XA57-F1
#
_entry.id   AF-A0A2G1XA57-F1
#
_cell.length_a   1.000
_cell.length_b   1.000
_cell.length_c   1.000
_cell.angle_alpha   90.00
_cell.angle_beta   90.00
_cell.angle_gamma   90.00
#
_symmetry.space_group_name_H-M   'P 1'
#
loop_
_entity.id
_entity.type
_entity.pdbx_description
1 polymer ?
#
loop_
_entity_poly.entity_id
_entity_poly.type
_entity_poly.pdbx_seq_one_letter_code
_entity_poly.pdbx_strand_id
1 'polypeptide(L)'
;MASGYVLVHEAGDAFTIKQLRRCAYRLMELLGLRRVRLYDARSSCFTFLANNGVPDHILARWAGHTNVKTTKKWYVKPDVEDLRGAATTWDGLHGVAVEGQA
;
A
#
# COMPACT_ATOMS: atom_id res chain seq x y z
N MET A 1 -24.60 10.38 26.72
CA MET A 1 -23.12 10.42 26.89
C MET A 1 -22.51 9.91 25.61
N ALA A 2 -21.55 10.63 25.00
CA ALA A 2 -20.86 10.15 23.81
C ALA A 2 -20.04 8.90 24.18
N SER A 3 -20.08 7.85 23.37
CA SER A 3 -19.55 6.51 23.70
C SER A 3 -18.02 6.42 23.80
N GLY A 4 -17.29 7.52 23.57
CA GLY A 4 -15.82 7.56 23.60
C GLY A 4 -15.13 6.93 22.39
N TYR A 5 -15.90 6.36 21.45
CA TYR A 5 -15.40 5.80 20.20
C TYR A 5 -15.52 6.82 19.06
N VAL A 6 -14.53 6.84 18.17
CA VAL A 6 -14.53 7.70 16.97
C VAL A 6 -15.46 7.14 15.88
N LEU A 7 -15.66 5.82 15.84
CA LEU A 7 -16.48 5.14 14.83
C LEU A 7 -17.48 4.20 15.50
N VAL A 8 -18.77 4.50 15.34
CA VAL A 8 -19.90 3.77 15.92
C VAL A 8 -21.00 3.55 14.90
N HIS A 9 -21.80 2.51 15.09
CA HIS A 9 -23.01 2.32 14.30
C HIS A 9 -24.18 3.10 14.88
N GLU A 10 -25.33 3.07 14.21
CA GLU A 10 -26.51 3.90 14.49
C GLU A 10 -27.04 3.80 15.93
N ALA A 11 -26.75 2.72 16.66
CA ALA A 11 -27.15 2.56 18.06
C ALA A 11 -26.19 3.25 19.06
N GLY A 12 -25.06 3.80 18.57
CA GLY A 12 -24.02 4.42 19.39
C GLY A 12 -22.90 3.48 19.84
N ASP A 13 -23.00 2.18 19.53
CA ASP A 13 -22.01 1.16 19.89
C ASP A 13 -20.88 1.03 18.86
N ALA A 14 -19.72 0.55 19.32
CA ALA A 14 -18.57 0.31 18.48
C ALA A 14 -18.82 -0.81 17.44
N PHE A 15 -18.25 -0.65 16.25
CA PHE A 15 -18.28 -1.70 15.24
C PHE A 15 -17.44 -2.91 15.66
N THR A 16 -18.00 -4.11 15.50
CA THR A 16 -17.19 -5.32 15.37
C THR A 16 -16.45 -5.32 14.03
N ILE A 17 -15.32 -6.03 13.96
CA ILE A 17 -14.54 -6.22 12.72
C ILE A 17 -15.41 -6.79 11.59
N LYS A 18 -16.33 -7.71 11.93
CA LYS A 18 -17.25 -8.33 10.96
C LYS A 18 -18.24 -7.33 10.40
N GLN A 19 -18.80 -6.43 11.22
CA GLN A 19 -19.71 -5.38 10.76
C GLN A 19 -18.95 -4.39 9.87
N LEU A 20 -17.79 -3.88 10.31
CA LEU A 20 -16.98 -2.95 9.53
C LEU A 20 -16.63 -3.49 8.14
N ARG A 21 -16.18 -4.76 8.08
CA ARG A 21 -15.86 -5.44 6.82
C ARG A 21 -17.07 -5.59 5.90
N ARG A 22 -18.26 -5.88 6.44
CA ARG A 22 -19.49 -5.97 5.64
C ARG A 22 -19.88 -4.62 5.06
N CYS A 23 -19.80 -3.55 5.85
CA CYS A 23 -20.05 -2.20 5.38
C CYS A 23 -19.09 -1.81 4.24
N ALA A 24 -17.80 -2.10 4.39
CA ALA A 24 -16.81 -1.84 3.35
C ALA A 24 -17.12 -2.59 2.04
N TYR A 25 -17.48 -3.87 2.11
CA TYR A 25 -17.82 -4.65 0.91
C TYR A 25 -19.10 -4.17 0.22
N ARG A 26 -20.13 -3.79 0.99
CA ARG A 26 -21.34 -3.17 0.42
C ARG A 26 -21.01 -1.86 -0.28
N LEU A 27 -20.15 -1.03 0.32
CA LEU A 27 -19.72 0.22 -0.30
C LEU A 27 -18.96 -0.02 -1.61
N MET A 28 -18.05 -0.99 -1.64
CA MET A 28 -17.34 -1.37 -2.87
C MET A 28 -18.32 -1.79 -3.97
N GLU A 29 -19.32 -2.61 -3.64
CA GLU A 29 -20.36 -3.06 -4.58
C GLU A 29 -21.21 -1.89 -5.11
N LEU A 30 -21.69 -1.02 -4.23
CA LEU A 30 -22.46 0.18 -4.60
C LEU A 30 -21.69 1.12 -5.53
N LEU A 31 -20.36 1.20 -5.37
CA LEU A 31 -19.49 2.02 -6.19
C LEU A 31 -18.96 1.30 -7.45
N GLY A 32 -19.36 0.05 -7.69
CA GLY A 32 -18.87 -0.75 -8.82
C GLY A 32 -17.38 -1.09 -8.74
N LEU A 33 -16.79 -1.05 -7.53
CA LEU A 33 -15.38 -1.34 -7.30
C LEU A 33 -15.13 -2.84 -7.19
N ARG A 34 -13.97 -3.29 -7.68
CA ARG A 34 -13.48 -4.65 -7.42
C ARG A 34 -13.40 -4.88 -5.91
N ARG A 35 -14.02 -5.97 -5.45
CA ARG A 35 -13.96 -6.36 -4.05
C ARG A 35 -12.53 -6.75 -3.64
N VAL A 36 -11.95 -6.00 -2.72
CA VAL A 36 -10.65 -6.26 -2.08
C VAL A 36 -10.82 -6.32 -0.57
N ARG A 37 -9.85 -6.86 0.17
CA ARG A 37 -9.97 -6.90 1.63
C ARG A 37 -9.77 -5.49 2.18
N LEU A 38 -10.57 -5.09 3.15
CA LEU A 38 -10.39 -3.79 3.82
C LEU A 38 -8.97 -3.64 4.41
N TYR A 39 -8.39 -4.75 4.87
CA TYR A 39 -7.02 -4.77 5.40
C TYR A 39 -5.95 -4.43 4.34
N ASP A 40 -6.23 -4.61 3.05
CA ASP A 40 -5.28 -4.30 1.99
C ASP A 40 -4.99 -2.79 1.92
N ALA A 41 -5.91 -1.94 2.38
CA ALA A 41 -5.70 -0.48 2.48
C ALA A 41 -4.49 -0.12 3.34
N ARG A 42 -4.24 -0.87 4.43
CA ARG A 42 -3.06 -0.70 5.27
C ARG A 42 -1.79 -0.97 4.46
N SER A 43 -1.76 -2.07 3.71
CA SER A 43 -0.60 -2.41 2.89
C SER A 43 -0.36 -1.38 1.80
N SER A 44 -1.42 -0.94 1.11
CA SER A 44 -1.33 0.07 0.06
C SER A 44 -0.80 1.41 0.59
N CYS A 45 -1.27 1.86 1.76
CA CYS A 45 -0.80 3.09 2.39
C CYS A 45 0.70 3.02 2.70
N PHE A 46 1.18 1.94 3.33
CA PHE A 46 2.59 1.83 3.66
C PHE A 46 3.48 1.61 2.44
N THR A 47 3.02 0.90 1.40
CA THR A 47 3.74 0.83 0.12
C THR A 47 3.85 2.21 -0.54
N PHE A 48 2.77 2.99 -0.55
CA PHE A 48 2.80 4.36 -1.08
C PHE A 48 3.83 5.22 -0.34
N LEU A 49 3.83 5.19 0.99
CA LEU A 49 4.80 5.96 1.79
C LEU A 49 6.25 5.49 1.56
N ALA A 50 6.47 4.18 1.44
CA ALA A 50 7.79 3.62 1.14
C ALA A 50 8.32 4.10 -0.23
N ASN A 51 7.47 4.04 -1.26
CA ASN A 51 7.84 4.47 -2.60
C ASN A 51 8.05 6.00 -2.71
N ASN A 52 7.48 6.78 -1.80
CA ASN A 52 7.68 8.23 -1.70
C ASN A 52 8.80 8.62 -0.72
N GLY A 53 9.72 7.69 -0.40
CA GLY A 53 10.97 8.00 0.30
C GLY A 53 10.87 8.12 1.81
N VAL A 54 9.77 7.69 2.44
CA VAL A 54 9.69 7.67 3.90
C VAL A 54 10.66 6.63 4.47
N PRO A 55 11.56 6.98 5.41
CA PRO A 55 12.55 6.05 5.95
C PRO A 55 11.92 4.83 6.63
N ASP A 56 12.54 3.65 6.44
CA ASP A 56 11.97 2.37 6.89
C ASP A 56 11.73 2.28 8.40
N HIS A 57 12.59 2.91 9.20
CA HIS A 57 12.45 2.90 10.65
C HIS A 57 11.23 3.71 11.12
N ILE A 58 10.87 4.78 10.41
CA ILE A 58 9.65 5.56 10.63
C ILE A 58 8.43 4.75 10.20
N LEU A 59 8.47 4.13 9.02
CA LEU A 59 7.41 3.24 8.54
C LEU A 59 7.18 2.08 9.50
N ALA A 60 8.23 1.44 10.00
CA ALA A 60 8.13 0.35 10.96
C ALA A 60 7.48 0.82 12.26
N ARG A 61 7.86 2.00 12.76
CA ARG A 61 7.25 2.58 13.97
C ARG A 61 5.78 2.91 13.78
N TRP A 62 5.41 3.51 12.64
CA TRP A 62 4.00 3.80 12.30
C TRP A 62 3.17 2.55 12.08
N ALA A 63 3.75 1.52 11.47
CA ALA A 63 3.13 0.21 11.34
C ALA A 63 3.07 -0.55 12.69
N GLY A 64 3.74 -0.09 13.74
CA GLY A 64 3.84 -0.86 14.99
C GLY A 64 4.59 -2.18 14.81
N HIS A 65 5.48 -2.27 13.81
CA HIS A 65 6.36 -3.41 13.64
C HIS A 65 7.55 -3.29 14.59
N THR A 66 7.87 -4.37 15.30
CA THR A 66 9.04 -4.45 16.17
C THR A 66 10.36 -4.59 15.39
N ASN A 67 10.30 -4.99 14.12
CA ASN A 67 11.47 -5.21 13.28
C ASN A 67 11.34 -4.50 11.92
N VAL A 68 12.31 -3.63 11.60
CA VAL A 68 12.38 -2.87 10.34
C VAL A 68 12.51 -3.78 9.11
N LYS A 69 13.16 -4.94 9.24
CA LYS A 69 13.28 -5.92 8.14
C LYS A 69 11.91 -6.42 7.65
N THR A 70 10.94 -6.52 8.56
CA THR A 70 9.56 -6.90 8.24
C THR A 70 8.89 -5.84 7.38
N THR A 71 9.09 -4.55 7.69
CA THR A 71 8.53 -3.43 6.93
C THR A 71 9.05 -3.39 5.49
N LYS A 72 10.36 -3.50 5.28
CA LYS A 72 10.94 -3.56 3.92
C LYS A 72 10.35 -4.70 3.10
N LYS A 73 10.29 -5.91 3.68
CA LYS A 73 9.75 -7.10 3.02
C LYS A 73 8.30 -6.91 2.56
N TRP A 74 7.46 -6.24 3.35
CA TRP A 74 6.03 -6.12 3.06
C TRP A 74 5.67 -4.95 2.16
N TYR A 75 6.38 -3.83 2.28
CA TYR A 75 5.93 -2.56 1.70
C TYR A 75 6.80 -2.02 0.58
N VAL A 76 8.09 -2.35 0.54
CA VAL A 76 8.96 -1.95 -0.58
C VAL A 76 8.74 -2.94 -1.71
N LYS A 77 7.91 -2.56 -2.68
CA LYS A 77 7.66 -3.35 -3.89
C LYS A 77 8.18 -2.55 -5.09
N PRO A 78 8.97 -3.17 -5.97
CA PRO A 78 9.36 -2.51 -7.21
C PRO A 78 8.11 -2.17 -8.02
N ASP A 79 8.03 -0.93 -8.47
CA ASP A 79 7.06 -0.49 -9.47
C ASP A 79 7.52 -0.93 -10.88
N VAL A 80 6.59 -0.97 -11.83
CA VAL A 80 6.93 -1.22 -13.24
C VAL A 80 7.88 -0.15 -13.76
N GLU A 81 7.73 1.11 -13.32
CA GLU A 81 8.67 2.17 -13.71
C GLU A 81 10.07 1.94 -13.14
N ASP A 82 10.18 1.43 -11.91
CA ASP A 82 11.48 1.07 -11.30
C ASP A 82 12.18 -0.02 -12.14
N LEU A 83 11.41 -0.99 -12.63
CA LEU A 83 11.93 -2.07 -13.47
C LEU A 83 12.33 -1.58 -14.87
N ARG A 84 11.64 -0.58 -15.44
CA ARG A 84 12.02 0.01 -16.73
C ARG A 84 13.37 0.71 -16.65
N GLY A 85 13.63 1.48 -15.60
CA GLY A 85 14.93 2.11 -15.41
C GLY A 85 16.07 1.09 -15.31
N ALA A 86 15.83 -0.03 -14.62
CA ALA A 86 16.78 -1.13 -14.55
C ALA A 86 17.02 -1.77 -15.93
N ALA A 87 15.95 -1.99 -16.72
CA ALA A 87 16.06 -2.54 -18.07
C ALA A 87 16.86 -1.62 -19.00
N THR A 88 16.59 -0.31 -19.01
CA THR A 88 17.36 0.66 -19.81
C THR A 88 18.84 0.69 -19.44
N THR A 89 19.16 0.62 -18.14
CA THR A 89 20.55 0.56 -17.67
C THR A 89 21.24 -0.72 -18.16
N TRP A 90 20.51 -1.84 -18.15
CA TRP A 90 20.99 -3.14 -18.61
C TRP A 90 21.22 -3.18 -20.13
N ASP A 91 20.33 -2.57 -20.92
CA ASP A 91 20.47 -2.46 -22.38
C ASP A 91 21.74 -1.67 -22.77
N GLY A 92 22.07 -0.61 -22.03
CA GLY A 92 23.30 0.16 -22.22
C GLY A 92 24.57 -0.64 -21.92
N LEU A 93 24.49 -1.66 -21.06
CA LEU A 93 25.62 -2.53 -20.71
C LEU A 93 25.91 -3.60 -21.78
N HIS A 94 24.88 -4.03 -22.51
CA HIS A 94 24.99 -5.06 -23.56
C HIS A 94 25.35 -4.50 -24.94
N GLY A 95 25.56 -3.20 -25.07
CA GLY A 95 26.07 -2.60 -26.31
C GLY A 95 25.12 -2.74 -27.49
N VAL A 96 23.81 -2.60 -27.27
CA VAL A 96 22.90 -2.35 -28.41
C VAL A 96 23.28 -0.98 -28.95
N ALA A 97 24.01 -0.99 -30.07
CA ALA A 97 24.43 0.21 -30.77
C ALA A 97 23.19 1.07 -31.05
N VAL A 98 23.30 2.35 -30.72
CA VAL A 98 22.40 3.37 -31.28
C VAL A 98 22.67 3.37 -32.79
N GLU A 99 21.87 2.63 -33.55
CA GLU A 99 21.81 2.82 -35.00
C GLU A 99 21.31 4.26 -35.25
N GLY A 100 22.23 5.17 -35.61
CA GLY A 100 21.84 6.52 -35.98
C GLY A 100 22.84 7.66 -35.77
N GLN A 101 24.15 7.41 -35.70
CA GLN A 101 25.14 8.49 -35.85
C GLN A 101 26.17 8.09 -36.91
N ALA A 102 25.86 8.48 -38.15
CA ALA A 102 26.79 8.59 -39.27
C ALA A 102 27.15 10.07 -39.46
#